data_AF-P75277-F1
#
_entry.id   AF-P75277-F1
#
_cell.length_a   1.000
_cell.length_b   1.000
_cell.length_c   1.000
_cell.angle_alpha   90.00
_cell.angle_beta   90.00
_cell.angle_gamma   90.00
#
_symmetry.space_group_name_H-M   'P 1'
#
loop_
_entity.id
_entity.type
_entity.pdbx_description
1 polymer ?
#
loop_
_entity_poly.entity_id
_entity_poly.type
_entity_poly.pdbx_seq_one_letter_code
_entity_poly.pdbx_strand_id
1 'polypeptide(L)'
;MKFHTVYVGKNTKIDLDFALQAQTNNFSSLEELRESFTNSGQTLSTQLFWKPVIDKLITDEGNDLTTIARTAIGENLFDLKVNLTDSVIDGTVLTKARKSFEERILNPFIEQRKEAKRIHDEEQARLERERKQLEEELKGKEKKVQELIREKTRFLSSFNNVKSFKDYWKGKGKNVEIKSQLIEVLKLAFKTDRNRTFIFLTDAFRNAVDWYYNAKKDDQDSKKKAFGDVGIELPKLGVDGIFIPNWLRWELKHRANLKLNLQSVTTKDIHNDINGWGVPKQIFWNEAKNGIEFRQTYPFKYAFQIRMKYTGDYGLKGIYWTLANWGLGGIPPEWKGEMELVLNVDGQLADWITSKKDYPGTLFQFRDDKLLFTLHITQWINVQDQRFKGLLKKQQLDVLEPWGGDIKVPVVDLASYLHFLILADKS
;
A
#
# COMPACT_ATOMS: atom_id res chain seq x y z
N MET A 1 -69.83 2.17 -1.55
CA MET A 1 -68.72 1.62 -0.73
C MET A 1 -67.62 1.17 -1.68
N LYS A 2 -66.36 1.53 -1.43
CA LYS A 2 -65.22 1.11 -2.27
C LYS A 2 -64.57 -0.13 -1.65
N PHE A 3 -64.18 -1.06 -2.50
CA PHE A 3 -63.59 -2.34 -2.14
C PHE A 3 -62.30 -2.54 -2.92
N HIS A 4 -61.29 -3.08 -2.25
CA HIS A 4 -60.04 -3.52 -2.85
C HIS A 4 -59.88 -5.01 -2.55
N THR A 5 -59.57 -5.81 -3.56
CA THR A 5 -59.29 -7.23 -3.40
C THR A 5 -58.08 -7.66 -4.23
N VAL A 6 -57.27 -8.51 -3.64
CA VAL A 6 -56.10 -9.12 -4.30
C VAL A 6 -56.44 -10.58 -4.54
N TYR A 7 -56.53 -10.98 -5.80
CA TYR A 7 -56.71 -12.38 -6.19
C TYR A 7 -55.37 -12.98 -6.56
N VAL A 8 -54.94 -14.01 -5.83
CA VAL A 8 -53.71 -14.77 -6.11
C VAL A 8 -54.08 -16.13 -6.69
N GLY A 9 -53.93 -16.28 -8.00
CA GLY A 9 -54.05 -17.55 -8.72
C GLY A 9 -52.74 -18.32 -8.77
N LYS A 10 -52.73 -19.47 -9.45
CA LYS A 10 -51.52 -20.33 -9.57
C LYS A 10 -50.31 -19.61 -10.18
N ASN A 11 -50.54 -18.72 -11.15
CA ASN A 11 -49.48 -18.02 -11.91
C ASN A 11 -49.75 -16.53 -12.08
N THR A 12 -50.74 -15.97 -11.37
CA THR A 12 -51.16 -14.58 -11.58
C THR A 12 -51.59 -13.95 -10.26
N LYS A 13 -51.22 -12.68 -10.06
CA LYS A 13 -51.84 -11.82 -9.05
C LYS A 13 -52.65 -10.74 -9.77
N ILE A 14 -53.87 -10.51 -9.30
CA ILE A 14 -54.77 -9.46 -9.81
C ILE A 14 -55.17 -8.54 -8.65
N ASP A 15 -54.95 -7.25 -8.83
CA ASP A 15 -55.41 -6.20 -7.93
C ASP A 15 -56.68 -5.57 -8.51
N LEU A 16 -57.82 -5.74 -7.83
CA LEU A 16 -59.14 -5.28 -8.26
C LEU A 16 -59.71 -4.24 -7.29
N ASP A 17 -59.97 -3.05 -7.80
CA ASP A 17 -60.72 -1.98 -7.14
C ASP A 17 -62.12 -1.89 -7.73
N PHE A 18 -63.15 -1.94 -6.88
CA PHE A 18 -64.54 -1.82 -7.32
C PHE A 18 -65.43 -1.13 -6.29
N ALA A 19 -66.56 -0.60 -6.75
CA ALA A 19 -67.62 -0.06 -5.93
C ALA A 19 -68.92 -0.83 -6.16
N LEU A 20 -69.81 -0.78 -5.16
CA LEU A 20 -71.15 -1.35 -5.26
C LEU A 20 -72.17 -0.22 -5.16
N GLN A 21 -73.01 -0.09 -6.17
CA GLN A 21 -74.20 0.76 -6.17
C GLN A 21 -75.39 -0.14 -5.85
N ALA A 22 -76.12 0.14 -4.78
CA ALA A 22 -77.30 -0.62 -4.39
C ALA A 22 -78.51 0.31 -4.21
N GLN A 23 -79.68 -0.17 -4.62
CA GLN A 23 -80.97 0.50 -4.47
C GLN A 23 -82.03 -0.52 -4.04
N THR A 24 -83.08 -0.05 -3.39
CA THR A 24 -84.27 -0.84 -3.06
C THR A 24 -85.52 -0.09 -3.49
N ASN A 25 -86.55 -0.80 -3.95
CA ASN A 25 -87.79 -0.19 -4.43
C ASN A 25 -88.77 0.19 -3.31
N ASN A 26 -88.53 -0.26 -2.07
CA ASN A 26 -89.62 -0.34 -1.09
C ASN A 26 -89.50 0.64 0.08
N PHE A 27 -88.39 1.36 0.22
CA PHE A 27 -88.16 2.28 1.34
C PHE A 27 -87.40 3.52 0.87
N SER A 28 -88.05 4.67 0.93
CA SER A 28 -87.47 6.00 0.70
C SER A 28 -86.74 6.54 1.95
N SER A 29 -87.00 5.94 3.11
CA SER A 29 -86.34 6.27 4.37
C SER A 29 -86.12 5.04 5.27
N LEU A 30 -85.21 5.19 6.24
CA LEU A 30 -84.96 4.18 7.27
C LEU A 30 -86.17 4.01 8.21
N GLU A 31 -86.98 5.07 8.35
CA GLU A 31 -88.24 5.06 9.11
C GLU A 31 -89.31 4.22 8.41
N GLU A 32 -89.48 4.35 7.08
CA GLU A 32 -90.39 3.49 6.30
C GLU A 32 -90.00 2.01 6.40
N LEU A 33 -88.70 1.70 6.37
CA LEU A 33 -88.20 0.34 6.60
C LEU A 33 -88.60 -0.18 7.97
N ARG A 34 -88.49 0.64 9.03
CA ARG A 34 -88.85 0.26 10.40
C ARG A 34 -90.35 0.07 10.58
N GLU A 35 -91.16 0.99 10.07
CA GLU A 35 -92.63 0.92 10.12
C GLU A 35 -93.18 -0.31 9.41
N SER A 36 -92.48 -0.75 8.35
CA SER A 36 -92.84 -1.96 7.61
C SER A 36 -92.77 -3.22 8.48
N PHE A 37 -91.83 -3.31 9.43
CA PHE A 37 -91.71 -4.44 10.37
C PHE A 37 -92.78 -4.45 11.48
N THR A 38 -93.46 -3.34 11.72
CA THR A 38 -94.52 -3.22 12.75
C THR A 38 -95.92 -3.53 12.23
N ASN A 39 -96.13 -3.55 10.92
CA ASN A 39 -97.41 -3.94 10.30
C ASN A 39 -97.53 -5.47 10.24
N SER A 40 -97.91 -6.08 11.37
CA SER A 40 -98.19 -7.50 11.48
C SER A 40 -99.29 -7.93 10.51
N GLY A 41 -98.96 -8.77 9.52
CA GLY A 41 -99.93 -9.47 8.67
C GLY A 41 -99.77 -9.31 7.16
N GLN A 42 -98.83 -8.49 6.68
CA GLN A 42 -98.55 -8.36 5.23
C GLN A 42 -97.17 -8.92 4.88
N THR A 43 -97.09 -9.67 3.77
CA THR A 43 -95.84 -10.23 3.26
C THR A 43 -94.90 -9.10 2.86
N LEU A 44 -93.81 -8.93 3.61
CA LEU A 44 -92.77 -7.97 3.29
C LEU A 44 -91.82 -8.59 2.29
N SER A 45 -92.02 -8.32 1.00
CA SER A 45 -90.98 -8.53 -0.01
C SER A 45 -90.14 -7.26 -0.13
N THR A 46 -88.83 -7.37 -0.28
CA THR A 46 -87.97 -6.28 -0.77
C THR A 46 -87.27 -6.73 -2.05
N GLN A 47 -87.01 -5.79 -2.95
CA GLN A 47 -86.19 -6.03 -4.13
C GLN A 47 -84.93 -5.19 -4.00
N LEU A 48 -83.78 -5.86 -3.86
CA LEU A 48 -82.47 -5.22 -3.87
C LEU A 48 -81.94 -5.22 -5.29
N PHE A 49 -81.64 -4.04 -5.82
CA PHE A 49 -80.93 -3.85 -7.07
C PHE A 49 -79.50 -3.52 -6.73
N TRP A 50 -78.55 -4.20 -7.35
CA TRP A 50 -77.16 -3.82 -7.22
C TRP A 50 -76.42 -3.89 -8.56
N LYS A 51 -75.47 -2.97 -8.69
CA LYS A 51 -74.59 -2.82 -9.85
C LYS A 51 -73.15 -2.71 -9.36
N PRO A 52 -72.27 -3.66 -9.71
CA PRO A 52 -70.84 -3.52 -9.46
C PRO A 52 -70.25 -2.51 -10.46
N VAL A 53 -69.33 -1.68 -9.98
CA VAL A 53 -68.62 -0.66 -10.77
C VAL A 53 -67.13 -0.91 -10.61
N ILE A 54 -66.44 -1.25 -11.70
CA ILE A 54 -64.99 -1.48 -11.64
C ILE A 54 -64.25 -0.14 -11.72
N ASP A 55 -63.51 0.18 -10.67
CA ASP A 55 -62.65 1.35 -10.60
C ASP A 55 -61.30 1.05 -11.28
N LYS A 56 -60.70 -0.12 -11.00
CA LYS A 56 -59.40 -0.52 -11.56
C LYS A 56 -59.18 -2.04 -11.54
N LEU A 57 -58.52 -2.60 -12.57
CA LEU A 57 -58.02 -3.97 -12.57
C LEU A 57 -56.59 -4.02 -13.13
N ILE A 58 -55.62 -4.45 -12.32
CA ILE A 58 -54.20 -4.56 -12.72
C ILE A 58 -53.70 -5.98 -12.50
N THR A 59 -52.92 -6.50 -13.43
CA THR A 59 -52.18 -7.77 -13.27
C THR A 59 -50.81 -7.54 -12.60
N ASP A 60 -50.17 -8.61 -12.13
CA ASP A 60 -48.76 -8.62 -11.69
C ASP A 60 -47.76 -8.13 -12.75
N GLU A 61 -48.03 -8.39 -14.03
CA GLU A 61 -47.28 -7.85 -15.16
C GLU A 61 -47.50 -6.33 -15.40
N GLY A 62 -48.37 -5.69 -14.63
CA GLY A 62 -48.69 -4.26 -14.76
C GLY A 62 -49.68 -3.93 -15.88
N ASN A 63 -50.34 -4.94 -16.48
CA ASN A 63 -51.35 -4.72 -17.51
C ASN A 63 -52.64 -4.16 -16.88
N ASP A 64 -53.12 -3.04 -17.40
CA ASP A 64 -54.41 -2.46 -17.02
C ASP A 64 -55.54 -3.07 -17.86
N LEU A 65 -56.39 -3.87 -17.22
CA LEU A 65 -57.52 -4.56 -17.85
C LEU A 65 -58.86 -3.93 -17.46
N THR A 66 -58.86 -2.71 -16.92
CA THR A 66 -60.05 -2.02 -16.39
C THR A 66 -61.15 -1.91 -17.43
N THR A 67 -60.81 -1.56 -18.68
CA THR A 67 -61.78 -1.44 -19.77
C THR A 67 -62.47 -2.77 -20.08
N ILE A 68 -61.70 -3.87 -20.16
CA ILE A 68 -62.23 -5.21 -20.43
C ILE A 68 -63.17 -5.65 -19.30
N ALA A 69 -62.77 -5.38 -18.04
CA ALA A 69 -63.58 -5.71 -16.87
C ALA A 69 -64.91 -4.92 -16.85
N ARG A 70 -64.89 -3.62 -17.19
CA ARG A 70 -66.10 -2.80 -17.33
C ARG A 70 -67.02 -3.33 -18.42
N THR A 71 -66.47 -3.72 -19.56
CA THR A 71 -67.24 -4.31 -20.66
C THR A 71 -67.85 -5.66 -20.29
N ALA A 72 -67.11 -6.52 -19.59
CA ALA A 72 -67.58 -7.85 -19.21
C ALA A 72 -68.74 -7.80 -18.20
N ILE A 73 -68.69 -6.86 -17.26
CA ILE A 73 -69.80 -6.61 -16.33
C ILE A 73 -70.98 -5.96 -17.05
N GLY A 74 -70.72 -5.16 -18.09
CA GLY A 74 -71.74 -4.51 -18.90
C GLY A 74 -72.69 -3.64 -18.07
N GLU A 75 -73.94 -3.59 -18.50
CA GLU A 75 -75.03 -2.94 -17.76
C GLU A 75 -75.76 -3.91 -16.84
N ASN A 76 -75.12 -5.02 -16.44
CA ASN A 76 -75.78 -6.05 -15.64
C ASN A 76 -76.28 -5.45 -14.31
N LEU A 77 -77.59 -5.34 -14.24
CA LEU A 77 -78.34 -5.04 -13.03
C LEU A 77 -78.69 -6.39 -12.39
N PHE A 78 -78.17 -6.62 -11.20
CA PHE A 78 -78.52 -7.80 -10.44
C PHE A 78 -79.69 -7.46 -9.53
N ASP A 79 -80.77 -8.21 -9.64
CA ASP A 79 -81.91 -8.09 -8.74
C ASP A 79 -81.98 -9.30 -7.79
N LEU A 80 -82.25 -9.02 -6.53
CA LEU A 80 -82.49 -10.03 -5.51
C LEU A 80 -83.84 -9.73 -4.85
N LYS A 81 -84.84 -10.56 -5.13
CA LYS A 81 -86.11 -10.55 -4.38
C LYS A 81 -85.91 -11.32 -3.08
N VAL A 82 -86.10 -10.65 -1.95
CA VAL A 82 -85.99 -11.24 -0.62
C VAL A 82 -87.34 -11.17 0.06
N ASN A 83 -87.85 -12.32 0.52
CA ASN A 83 -88.98 -12.36 1.45
C ASN A 83 -88.45 -12.03 2.86
N LEU A 84 -88.68 -10.81 3.32
CA LEU A 84 -88.30 -10.36 4.66
C LEU A 84 -89.13 -11.08 5.73
N THR A 85 -90.32 -11.58 5.38
CA THR A 85 -91.20 -12.36 6.27
C THR A 85 -90.59 -13.72 6.63
N ASP A 86 -89.87 -14.36 5.70
CA ASP A 86 -89.12 -15.61 5.94
C ASP A 86 -87.75 -15.33 6.60
N SER A 87 -87.33 -14.07 6.63
CA SER A 87 -86.05 -13.63 7.20
C SER A 87 -86.15 -13.20 8.66
N VAL A 88 -87.31 -13.37 9.31
CA VAL A 88 -87.44 -13.26 10.77
C VAL A 88 -86.85 -14.53 11.38
N ILE A 89 -85.53 -14.52 11.56
CA ILE A 89 -84.78 -15.65 12.10
C ILE A 89 -85.18 -15.82 13.57
N ASP A 90 -85.77 -16.98 13.88
CA ASP A 90 -85.93 -17.46 15.26
C ASP A 90 -84.60 -17.29 16.02
N GLY A 91 -84.63 -16.63 17.17
CA GLY A 91 -83.43 -16.35 17.97
C GLY A 91 -82.58 -17.58 18.28
N THR A 92 -83.18 -18.78 18.27
CA THR A 92 -82.45 -20.05 18.43
C THR A 92 -81.60 -20.43 17.20
N VAL A 93 -82.04 -20.08 15.99
CA VAL A 93 -81.31 -20.33 14.72
C VAL A 93 -80.15 -19.34 14.55
N LEU A 94 -80.33 -18.07 14.93
CA LEU A 94 -79.25 -17.06 14.97
C LEU A 94 -78.10 -17.50 15.89
N THR A 95 -78.43 -18.02 17.06
CA THR A 95 -77.44 -18.48 18.04
C THR A 95 -76.64 -19.69 17.50
N LYS A 96 -77.31 -20.64 16.82
CA LYS A 96 -76.64 -21.78 16.18
C LYS A 96 -75.78 -21.37 14.99
N ALA A 97 -76.26 -20.46 14.13
CA ALA A 97 -75.51 -19.96 12.98
C ALA A 97 -74.26 -19.20 13.40
N ARG A 98 -74.37 -18.32 14.42
CA ARG A 98 -73.23 -17.61 15.01
C ARG A 98 -72.18 -18.59 15.56
N LYS A 99 -72.61 -19.59 16.34
CA LYS A 99 -71.71 -20.60 16.89
C LYS A 99 -71.02 -21.40 15.78
N SER A 100 -71.75 -21.81 14.74
CA SER A 100 -71.18 -22.52 13.59
C SER A 100 -70.21 -21.64 12.77
N PHE A 101 -70.45 -20.34 12.65
CA PHE A 101 -69.55 -19.42 11.94
C PHE A 101 -68.26 -19.19 12.73
N GLU A 102 -68.38 -18.92 14.04
CA GLU A 102 -67.24 -18.81 14.95
C GLU A 102 -66.38 -20.10 14.91
N GLU A 103 -67.01 -21.29 15.00
CA GLU A 103 -66.31 -22.57 15.03
C GLU A 103 -65.70 -22.98 13.68
N ARG A 104 -66.43 -22.85 12.56
CA ARG A 104 -66.02 -23.43 11.27
C ARG A 104 -65.27 -22.47 10.36
N ILE A 105 -65.41 -21.16 10.56
CA ILE A 105 -64.77 -20.15 9.71
C ILE A 105 -63.82 -19.27 10.51
N LEU A 106 -64.31 -18.62 11.56
CA LEU A 106 -63.51 -17.63 12.29
C LEU A 106 -62.32 -18.27 13.00
N ASN A 107 -62.55 -19.36 13.74
CA ASN A 107 -61.50 -20.03 14.51
C ASN A 107 -60.38 -20.59 13.61
N PRO A 108 -60.65 -21.34 12.52
CA PRO A 108 -59.59 -21.76 11.59
C PRO A 108 -58.82 -20.58 10.98
N PHE A 109 -59.50 -19.48 10.64
CA PHE A 109 -58.84 -18.30 10.06
C PHE A 109 -57.96 -17.56 11.09
N ILE A 110 -58.41 -17.47 12.34
CA ILE A 110 -57.61 -16.94 13.46
C ILE A 110 -56.36 -17.79 13.65
N GLU A 111 -56.48 -19.12 13.65
CA GLU A 111 -55.34 -20.02 13.81
C GLU A 111 -54.37 -19.95 12.62
N GLN A 112 -54.87 -19.92 11.38
CA GLN A 112 -54.03 -19.72 10.19
C GLN A 112 -53.29 -18.37 10.22
N ARG A 113 -53.94 -17.31 10.70
CA ARG A 113 -53.33 -15.98 10.79
C ARG A 113 -52.30 -15.89 11.92
N LYS A 114 -52.53 -16.57 13.04
CA LYS A 114 -51.52 -16.72 14.10
C LYS A 114 -50.29 -17.47 13.58
N GLU A 115 -50.50 -18.56 12.83
CA GLU A 115 -49.41 -19.35 12.25
C GLU A 115 -48.63 -18.58 11.18
N ALA A 116 -49.33 -17.90 10.26
CA ALA A 116 -48.68 -17.06 9.25
C ALA A 116 -47.87 -15.91 9.88
N LYS A 117 -48.39 -15.31 10.97
CA LYS A 117 -47.65 -14.30 11.74
C LYS A 117 -46.41 -14.91 12.41
N ARG A 118 -46.53 -16.10 13.02
CA ARG A 118 -45.40 -16.81 13.62
C ARG A 118 -44.28 -17.08 12.60
N ILE A 119 -44.63 -17.60 11.42
CA ILE A 119 -43.67 -17.87 10.32
C ILE A 119 -43.01 -16.57 9.85
N HIS A 120 -43.78 -15.50 9.67
CA HIS A 120 -43.22 -14.20 9.27
C HIS A 120 -42.27 -13.63 10.33
N ASP A 121 -42.64 -13.68 11.61
CA ASP A 121 -41.81 -13.17 12.71
C ASP A 121 -40.52 -14.01 12.87
N GLU A 122 -40.58 -15.33 12.63
CA GLU A 122 -39.41 -16.22 12.58
C GLU A 122 -38.47 -15.89 11.41
N GLU A 123 -39.01 -15.62 10.22
CA GLU A 123 -38.25 -15.22 9.03
C GLU A 123 -37.56 -13.86 9.23
N GLN A 124 -38.27 -12.87 9.78
CA GLN A 124 -37.67 -11.56 10.13
C GLN A 124 -36.55 -11.71 11.16
N ALA A 125 -36.75 -12.55 12.19
CA ALA A 125 -35.72 -12.84 13.17
C ALA A 125 -34.52 -13.59 12.58
N ARG A 126 -34.69 -14.38 11.52
CA ARG A 126 -33.58 -15.02 10.77
C ARG A 126 -32.81 -13.98 9.96
N LEU A 127 -33.50 -13.16 9.16
CA LEU A 127 -32.88 -12.11 8.33
C LEU A 127 -32.14 -11.08 9.18
N GLU A 128 -32.67 -10.68 10.34
CA GLU A 128 -31.97 -9.77 11.25
C GLU A 128 -30.69 -10.38 11.82
N ARG A 129 -30.69 -11.69 12.13
CA ARG A 129 -29.50 -12.42 12.57
C ARG A 129 -28.44 -12.50 11.46
N GLU A 130 -28.84 -12.80 10.23
CA GLU A 130 -27.93 -12.84 9.07
C GLU A 130 -27.33 -11.45 8.79
N ARG A 131 -28.12 -10.39 8.86
CA ARG A 131 -27.62 -9.01 8.70
C ARG A 131 -26.60 -8.63 9.76
N LYS A 132 -26.85 -8.98 11.04
CA LYS A 132 -25.89 -8.74 12.14
C LYS A 132 -24.58 -9.49 11.91
N GLN A 133 -24.64 -10.76 11.49
CA GLN A 133 -23.44 -11.55 11.19
C GLN A 133 -22.62 -10.95 10.03
N LEU A 134 -23.27 -10.54 8.93
CA LEU A 134 -22.60 -9.90 7.80
C LEU A 134 -21.97 -8.56 8.19
N GLU A 135 -22.64 -7.75 9.00
CA GLU A 135 -22.10 -6.47 9.48
C GLU A 135 -20.88 -6.67 10.39
N GLU A 136 -20.91 -7.67 11.27
CA GLU A 136 -19.75 -8.03 12.11
C GLU A 136 -18.57 -8.54 11.27
N GLU A 137 -18.82 -9.36 10.26
CA GLU A 137 -17.79 -9.85 9.34
C GLU A 137 -17.14 -8.70 8.54
N LEU A 138 -17.95 -7.77 8.02
CA LEU A 138 -17.48 -6.58 7.32
C LEU A 138 -16.66 -5.67 8.22
N LYS A 139 -17.14 -5.37 9.44
CA LYS A 139 -16.37 -4.60 10.44
C LYS A 139 -15.04 -5.30 10.78
N GLY A 140 -15.04 -6.62 10.85
CA GLY A 140 -13.82 -7.42 11.04
C GLY A 140 -12.83 -7.28 9.88
N LYS A 141 -13.31 -7.35 8.63
CA LYS A 141 -12.50 -7.16 7.42
C LYS A 141 -11.96 -5.73 7.29
N GLU A 142 -12.77 -4.71 7.55
CA GLU A 142 -12.35 -3.31 7.53
C GLU A 142 -11.27 -3.02 8.57
N LYS A 143 -11.42 -3.51 9.80
CA LYS A 143 -10.38 -3.39 10.85
C LYS A 143 -9.05 -3.99 10.40
N LYS A 144 -9.09 -5.19 9.79
CA LYS A 144 -7.89 -5.84 9.23
C LYS A 144 -7.24 -5.01 8.12
N VAL A 145 -8.03 -4.46 7.20
CA VAL A 145 -7.52 -3.58 6.12
C VAL A 145 -6.87 -2.33 6.70
N GLN A 146 -7.52 -1.68 7.67
CA GLN A 146 -6.95 -0.50 8.34
C GLN A 146 -5.65 -0.83 9.08
N GLU A 147 -5.57 -1.98 9.74
CA GLU A 147 -4.36 -2.45 10.39
C GLU A 147 -3.22 -2.68 9.40
N LEU A 148 -3.50 -3.32 8.25
CA LEU A 148 -2.53 -3.51 7.17
C LEU A 148 -2.04 -2.18 6.58
N ILE A 149 -2.94 -1.21 6.38
CA ILE A 149 -2.56 0.14 5.90
C ILE A 149 -1.67 0.83 6.94
N ARG A 150 -2.03 0.81 8.22
CA ARG A 150 -1.23 1.41 9.30
C ARG A 150 0.15 0.76 9.39
N GLU A 151 0.20 -0.56 9.29
CA GLU A 151 1.45 -1.32 9.31
C GLU A 151 2.34 -0.95 8.12
N LYS A 152 1.76 -0.90 6.91
CA LYS A 152 2.47 -0.45 5.70
C LYS A 152 3.00 0.97 5.87
N THR A 153 2.21 1.89 6.42
CA THR A 153 2.66 3.27 6.67
C THR A 153 3.81 3.30 7.69
N ARG A 154 3.72 2.58 8.80
CA ARG A 154 4.81 2.51 9.80
C ARG A 154 6.09 1.93 9.19
N PHE A 155 5.97 0.86 8.42
CA PHE A 155 7.08 0.26 7.69
C PHE A 155 7.73 1.29 6.75
N LEU A 156 6.93 1.97 5.92
CA LEU A 156 7.43 2.98 4.99
C LEU A 156 8.05 4.20 5.70
N SER A 157 7.51 4.62 6.83
CA SER A 157 8.05 5.70 7.66
C SER A 157 9.31 5.30 8.43
N SER A 158 9.56 4.00 8.62
CA SER A 158 10.78 3.51 9.29
C SER A 158 12.05 3.92 8.53
N PHE A 159 11.97 4.08 7.20
CA PHE A 159 13.10 4.48 6.35
C PHE A 159 13.43 5.98 6.42
N ASN A 160 12.70 6.78 7.20
CA ASN A 160 12.93 8.23 7.26
C ASN A 160 14.27 8.59 7.92
N ASN A 161 14.70 7.81 8.92
CA ASN A 161 15.97 7.98 9.60
C ASN A 161 16.33 6.71 10.40
N VAL A 162 17.57 6.66 10.89
CA VAL A 162 18.11 5.51 11.63
C VAL A 162 17.32 5.19 12.89
N LYS A 163 16.89 6.22 13.64
CA LYS A 163 16.08 6.05 14.85
C LYS A 163 14.73 5.39 14.56
N SER A 164 13.99 5.92 13.60
CA SER A 164 12.70 5.35 13.16
C SER A 164 12.84 3.92 12.66
N PHE A 165 13.94 3.60 11.98
CA PHE A 165 14.24 2.24 11.51
C PHE A 165 14.45 1.29 12.69
N LYS A 166 15.28 1.69 13.66
CA LYS A 166 15.55 0.95 14.90
C LYS A 166 14.27 0.72 15.71
N ASP A 167 13.47 1.76 15.91
CA ASP A 167 12.23 1.68 16.71
C ASP A 167 11.18 0.77 16.07
N TYR A 168 10.99 0.87 14.75
CA TYR A 168 10.06 0.01 14.03
C TYR A 168 10.41 -1.47 14.17
N TRP A 169 11.67 -1.85 13.92
CA TRP A 169 12.11 -3.24 13.98
C TRP A 169 12.20 -3.78 15.40
N LYS A 170 12.54 -2.93 16.37
CA LYS A 170 12.44 -3.29 17.81
C LYS A 170 11.00 -3.65 18.17
N GLY A 171 10.01 -2.88 17.69
CA GLY A 171 8.59 -3.20 17.84
C GLY A 171 8.16 -4.51 17.16
N LYS A 172 8.95 -5.01 16.21
CA LYS A 172 8.79 -6.33 15.56
C LYS A 172 9.62 -7.45 16.20
N GLY A 173 10.24 -7.19 17.35
CA GLY A 173 11.07 -8.17 18.07
C GLY A 173 12.44 -8.42 17.43
N LYS A 174 12.92 -7.52 16.55
CA LYS A 174 14.26 -7.59 15.94
C LYS A 174 15.17 -6.52 16.53
N ASN A 175 16.36 -6.91 16.96
CA ASN A 175 17.40 -5.98 17.40
C ASN A 175 18.42 -5.72 16.28
N VAL A 176 18.24 -4.62 15.56
CA VAL A 176 19.09 -4.23 14.42
C VAL A 176 20.49 -3.73 14.83
N GLU A 177 20.78 -3.59 16.12
CA GLU A 177 22.14 -3.38 16.61
C GLU A 177 22.99 -4.67 16.48
N ILE A 178 22.35 -5.83 16.30
CA ILE A 178 23.01 -7.09 15.98
C ILE A 178 23.05 -7.24 14.45
N LYS A 179 24.26 -7.32 13.88
CA LYS A 179 24.47 -7.33 12.42
C LYS A 179 23.67 -8.42 11.69
N SER A 180 23.62 -9.64 12.22
CA SER A 180 22.85 -10.73 11.61
C SER A 180 21.35 -10.43 11.53
N GLN A 181 20.78 -9.81 12.56
CA GLN A 181 19.38 -9.38 12.56
C GLN A 181 19.15 -8.17 11.65
N LEU A 182 20.11 -7.23 11.57
CA LEU A 182 20.07 -6.15 10.59
C LEU A 182 19.99 -6.71 9.15
N ILE A 183 20.82 -7.70 8.82
CA ILE A 183 20.82 -8.35 7.51
C ILE A 183 19.47 -9.03 7.23
N GLU A 184 18.89 -9.71 8.21
CA GLU A 184 17.57 -10.33 8.08
C GLU A 184 16.48 -9.29 7.77
N VAL A 185 16.44 -8.19 8.52
CA VAL A 185 15.43 -7.15 8.28
C VAL A 185 15.66 -6.41 6.96
N LEU A 186 16.90 -6.23 6.53
CA LEU A 186 17.20 -5.64 5.22
C LEU A 186 16.74 -6.54 4.08
N LYS A 187 16.91 -7.87 4.19
CA LYS A 187 16.37 -8.83 3.21
C LYS A 187 14.84 -8.74 3.10
N LEU A 188 14.15 -8.56 4.23
CA LEU A 188 12.70 -8.34 4.24
C LEU A 188 12.33 -6.98 3.64
N ALA A 189 13.07 -5.93 4.01
CA ALA A 189 12.87 -4.57 3.51
C ALA A 189 12.97 -4.51 1.98
N PHE A 190 13.99 -5.13 1.40
CA PHE A 190 14.14 -5.22 -0.05
C PHE A 190 12.99 -5.97 -0.73
N LYS A 191 12.49 -7.06 -0.13
CA LYS A 191 11.33 -7.79 -0.69
C LYS A 191 10.07 -6.93 -0.72
N THR A 192 9.92 -6.00 0.22
CA THR A 192 8.74 -5.15 0.34
C THR A 192 8.83 -3.87 -0.50
N ASP A 193 9.95 -3.14 -0.43
CA ASP A 193 10.16 -1.90 -1.20
C ASP A 193 11.65 -1.70 -1.51
N ARG A 194 12.06 -2.18 -2.69
CA ARG A 194 13.46 -2.18 -3.13
C ARG A 194 14.05 -0.78 -3.25
N ASN A 195 13.30 0.15 -3.85
CA ASN A 195 13.78 1.51 -4.10
C ASN A 195 13.90 2.30 -2.80
N ARG A 196 12.91 2.22 -1.91
CA ARG A 196 12.98 2.92 -0.62
C ARG A 196 14.09 2.37 0.27
N THR A 197 14.28 1.06 0.27
CA THR A 197 15.41 0.43 0.98
C THR A 197 16.76 0.87 0.39
N PHE A 198 16.88 0.93 -0.94
CA PHE A 198 18.09 1.39 -1.62
C PHE A 198 18.41 2.88 -1.33
N ILE A 199 17.40 3.75 -1.36
CA ILE A 199 17.53 5.16 -0.98
C ILE A 199 18.08 5.26 0.45
N PHE A 200 17.45 4.56 1.39
CA PHE A 200 17.85 4.58 2.80
C PHE A 200 19.29 4.10 2.99
N LEU A 201 19.71 3.04 2.31
CA LEU A 201 21.07 2.51 2.40
C LEU A 201 22.12 3.42 1.78
N THR A 202 21.83 4.06 0.64
CA THR A 202 22.76 5.00 0.02
C THR A 202 22.89 6.30 0.82
N ASP A 203 21.82 6.76 1.44
CA ASP A 203 21.86 7.87 2.40
C ASP A 203 22.63 7.49 3.67
N ALA A 204 22.41 6.30 4.20
CA ALA A 204 23.16 5.76 5.32
C ALA A 204 24.66 5.65 4.99
N PHE A 205 25.01 5.19 3.80
CA PHE A 205 26.40 5.14 3.32
C PHE A 205 27.05 6.53 3.35
N ARG A 206 26.42 7.51 2.70
CA ARG A 206 26.91 8.89 2.66
C ARG A 206 27.09 9.50 4.06
N ASN A 207 26.09 9.32 4.93
CA ASN A 207 26.11 9.87 6.29
C ASN A 207 27.14 9.16 7.18
N ALA A 208 27.28 7.83 7.04
CA ALA A 208 28.26 7.05 7.77
C ALA A 208 29.69 7.49 7.49
N VAL A 209 30.02 7.84 6.24
CA VAL A 209 31.35 8.38 5.89
C VAL A 209 31.65 9.67 6.65
N ASP A 210 30.71 10.61 6.68
CA ASP A 210 30.87 11.88 7.41
C ASP A 210 31.01 11.66 8.92
N TRP A 211 30.16 10.80 9.49
CA TRP A 211 30.16 10.49 10.92
C TRP A 211 31.43 9.77 11.35
N TYR A 212 31.93 8.84 10.53
CA TYR A 212 33.11 8.03 10.83
C TYR A 212 34.36 8.91 11.03
N TYR A 213 34.52 9.95 10.19
CA TYR A 213 35.71 10.80 10.20
C TYR A 213 35.57 12.06 11.04
N ASN A 214 34.35 12.60 11.19
CA ASN A 214 34.14 13.89 11.86
C ASN A 214 33.41 13.73 13.21
N ALA A 215 32.11 13.44 13.19
CA ALA A 215 31.23 13.55 14.37
C ALA A 215 31.48 12.47 15.43
N LYS A 216 31.92 11.27 15.02
CA LYS A 216 32.10 10.09 15.88
C LYS A 216 33.52 9.54 15.77
N LYS A 217 34.50 10.44 15.63
CA LYS A 217 35.92 10.07 15.43
C LYS A 217 36.45 9.14 16.52
N ASP A 218 35.98 9.28 17.77
CA ASP A 218 36.45 8.55 18.95
C ASP A 218 35.62 7.28 19.28
N ASP A 219 34.55 6.98 18.53
CA ASP A 219 33.69 5.81 18.78
C ASP A 219 34.28 4.52 18.18
N GLN A 220 35.40 4.08 18.73
CA GLN A 220 36.16 2.92 18.23
C GLN A 220 35.38 1.60 18.34
N ASP A 221 34.54 1.45 19.37
CA ASP A 221 33.72 0.24 19.56
C ASP A 221 32.70 0.08 18.43
N SER A 222 31.92 1.13 18.12
CA SER A 222 30.94 1.09 17.02
C SER A 222 31.62 0.87 15.67
N LYS A 223 32.78 1.50 15.44
CA LYS A 223 33.58 1.32 14.22
C LYS A 223 34.04 -0.13 14.05
N LYS A 224 34.62 -0.72 15.10
CA LYS A 224 35.09 -2.10 15.10
C LYS A 224 33.94 -3.10 14.97
N LYS A 225 32.81 -2.87 15.61
CA LYS A 225 31.62 -3.73 15.48
C LYS A 225 31.02 -3.70 14.08
N ALA A 226 30.94 -2.53 13.46
CA ALA A 226 30.36 -2.39 12.13
C ALA A 226 31.28 -2.89 11.02
N PHE A 227 32.57 -2.52 11.06
CA PHE A 227 33.52 -2.71 9.97
C PHE A 227 34.67 -3.68 10.25
N GLY A 228 34.82 -4.15 11.50
CA GLY A 228 35.97 -4.96 11.92
C GLY A 228 37.25 -4.15 12.10
N ASP A 229 38.37 -4.85 12.28
CA ASP A 229 39.68 -4.23 12.58
C ASP A 229 40.28 -3.44 11.41
N VAL A 230 39.85 -3.73 10.18
CA VAL A 230 40.34 -3.05 8.97
C VAL A 230 39.70 -1.66 8.80
N GLY A 231 38.55 -1.43 9.44
CA GLY A 231 37.75 -0.22 9.25
C GLY A 231 37.02 -0.20 7.92
N ILE A 232 36.62 1.00 7.51
CA ILE A 232 35.74 1.23 6.37
C ILE A 232 36.45 0.94 5.02
N GLU A 233 35.73 0.42 4.04
CA GLU A 233 36.30 0.09 2.72
C GLU A 233 36.46 1.33 1.82
N LEU A 234 35.56 2.32 1.98
CA LEU A 234 35.62 3.61 1.30
C LEU A 234 35.00 4.75 2.15
N PRO A 235 35.63 5.94 2.23
CA PRO A 235 36.98 6.24 1.74
C PRO A 235 38.03 5.70 2.73
N LYS A 236 39.25 5.44 2.25
CA LYS A 236 40.40 5.07 3.11
C LYS A 236 41.30 6.28 3.35
N LEU A 237 42.17 6.19 4.37
CA LEU A 237 43.11 7.26 4.71
C LEU A 237 44.46 7.11 4.01
N GLY A 238 45.17 8.24 3.88
CA GLY A 238 46.52 8.30 3.32
C GLY A 238 46.60 7.77 1.89
N VAL A 239 47.74 7.17 1.53
CA VAL A 239 47.96 6.56 0.20
C VAL A 239 46.89 5.53 -0.14
N ASP A 240 46.39 4.81 0.86
CA ASP A 240 45.39 3.75 0.67
C ASP A 240 44.01 4.27 0.27
N GLY A 241 43.74 5.56 0.48
CA GLY A 241 42.57 6.27 -0.06
C GLY A 241 42.72 6.78 -1.48
N ILE A 242 43.94 6.84 -2.02
CA ILE A 242 44.19 7.36 -3.37
C ILE A 242 44.18 6.19 -4.36
N PHE A 243 43.33 6.26 -5.37
CA PHE A 243 43.30 5.35 -6.51
C PHE A 243 44.48 5.64 -7.43
N ILE A 244 45.50 4.78 -7.35
CA ILE A 244 46.72 4.79 -8.16
C ILE A 244 47.11 3.33 -8.46
N PRO A 245 47.88 3.07 -9.55
CA PRO A 245 48.36 1.73 -9.86
C PRO A 245 49.15 1.10 -8.71
N ASN A 246 49.05 -0.22 -8.54
CA ASN A 246 49.74 -0.96 -7.47
C ASN A 246 51.25 -0.78 -7.50
N TRP A 247 51.86 -0.77 -8.68
CA TRP A 247 53.30 -0.53 -8.81
C TRP A 247 53.67 0.86 -8.26
N LEU A 248 52.89 1.91 -8.60
CA LEU A 248 53.14 3.27 -8.10
C LEU A 248 52.91 3.38 -6.59
N ARG A 249 51.86 2.72 -6.07
CA ARG A 249 51.62 2.61 -4.63
C ARG A 249 52.81 1.98 -3.91
N TRP A 250 53.33 0.88 -4.46
CA TRP A 250 54.50 0.19 -3.91
C TRP A 250 55.73 1.09 -3.92
N GLU A 251 56.00 1.76 -5.05
CA GLU A 251 57.10 2.73 -5.20
C GLU A 251 57.00 3.85 -4.16
N LEU A 252 55.83 4.48 -3.98
CA LEU A 252 55.64 5.53 -2.99
C LEU A 252 55.86 5.02 -1.55
N LYS A 253 55.35 3.83 -1.21
CA LYS A 253 55.51 3.28 0.16
C LYS A 253 56.97 2.92 0.47
N HIS A 254 57.74 2.43 -0.50
CA HIS A 254 59.10 1.94 -0.25
C HIS A 254 60.17 3.01 -0.51
N ARG A 255 59.99 3.81 -1.57
CA ARG A 255 61.00 4.77 -2.06
C ARG A 255 60.70 6.21 -1.70
N ALA A 256 59.57 6.53 -1.08
CA ALA A 256 59.30 7.85 -0.54
C ALA A 256 59.07 7.81 0.97
N ASN A 257 59.39 8.91 1.64
CA ASN A 257 58.79 9.27 2.92
C ASN A 257 57.55 10.08 2.58
N LEU A 258 56.37 9.58 2.94
CA LEU A 258 55.10 10.23 2.63
C LEU A 258 54.26 10.38 3.89
N LYS A 259 53.83 11.60 4.15
CA LYS A 259 52.95 11.97 5.25
C LYS A 259 51.74 12.70 4.69
N LEU A 260 50.56 12.15 4.92
CA LEU A 260 49.27 12.76 4.55
C LEU A 260 48.38 12.79 5.78
N ASN A 261 48.22 13.97 6.35
CA ASN A 261 47.39 14.21 7.52
C ASN A 261 46.00 14.68 7.07
N LEU A 262 44.99 13.85 7.27
CA LEU A 262 43.61 14.20 6.96
C LEU A 262 43.15 15.35 7.87
N GLN A 263 42.74 16.46 7.26
CA GLN A 263 42.19 17.63 7.95
C GLN A 263 40.67 17.56 8.05
N SER A 264 40.00 17.15 6.97
CA SER A 264 38.55 17.00 6.96
C SER A 264 38.06 16.07 5.86
N VAL A 265 36.92 15.46 6.12
CA VAL A 265 36.11 14.75 5.13
C VAL A 265 34.77 15.46 5.06
N THR A 266 34.23 15.72 3.88
CA THR A 266 32.84 16.18 3.75
C THR A 266 32.14 15.35 2.70
N THR A 267 30.84 15.11 2.90
CA THR A 267 30.00 14.43 1.92
C THR A 267 28.87 15.34 1.48
N LYS A 268 28.56 15.32 0.19
CA LYS A 268 27.48 16.11 -0.41
C LYS A 268 26.74 15.27 -1.43
N ASP A 269 25.42 15.31 -1.42
CA ASP A 269 24.62 14.75 -2.51
C ASP A 269 24.85 15.57 -3.80
N ILE A 270 25.12 14.89 -4.90
CA ILE A 270 25.36 15.53 -6.21
C ILE A 270 24.46 14.91 -7.29
N HIS A 271 23.34 14.33 -6.89
CA HIS A 271 22.43 13.74 -7.85
C HIS A 271 21.98 14.76 -8.90
N ASN A 272 22.02 14.34 -10.17
CA ASN A 272 21.71 15.23 -11.28
C ASN A 272 20.22 15.64 -11.22
N ASP A 273 19.98 16.95 -11.14
CA ASP A 273 18.69 17.54 -11.45
C ASP A 273 18.51 17.54 -12.97
N ILE A 274 17.43 16.95 -13.47
CA ILE A 274 16.98 17.19 -14.84
C ILE A 274 15.91 18.27 -14.76
N ASN A 275 16.20 19.47 -15.27
CA ASN A 275 15.26 20.59 -15.30
C ASN A 275 14.70 21.01 -13.92
N GLY A 276 15.51 20.90 -12.85
CA GLY A 276 15.08 21.21 -11.47
C GLY A 276 14.28 20.09 -10.78
N TRP A 277 14.02 18.98 -11.48
CA TRP A 277 13.49 17.76 -10.88
C TRP A 277 14.66 16.80 -10.67
N GLY A 278 15.09 16.65 -9.42
CA GLY A 278 16.08 15.64 -9.03
C GLY A 278 15.67 14.28 -9.57
N VAL A 279 16.59 13.59 -10.25
CA VAL A 279 16.31 12.22 -10.65
C VAL A 279 16.18 11.38 -9.37
N PRO A 280 15.14 10.53 -9.21
CA PRO A 280 15.04 9.76 -7.99
C PRO A 280 16.17 8.73 -7.95
N LYS A 281 16.80 8.63 -6.78
CA LYS A 281 17.69 7.50 -6.46
C LYS A 281 16.88 6.21 -6.60
N GLN A 282 17.39 5.26 -7.38
CA GLN A 282 16.65 4.03 -7.67
C GLN A 282 17.58 2.88 -8.06
N ILE A 283 17.05 1.67 -7.89
CA ILE A 283 17.64 0.41 -8.34
C ILE A 283 16.86 -0.10 -9.56
N PHE A 284 17.56 -0.47 -10.62
CA PHE A 284 16.98 -1.02 -11.83
C PHE A 284 16.94 -2.54 -11.75
N TRP A 285 15.92 -3.01 -11.03
CA TRP A 285 15.67 -4.44 -10.83
C TRP A 285 15.10 -5.08 -12.09
N ASN A 286 15.71 -6.18 -12.55
CA ASN A 286 15.15 -7.01 -13.60
C ASN A 286 14.19 -8.03 -12.97
N GLU A 287 12.88 -7.79 -13.10
CA GLU A 287 11.85 -8.71 -12.58
C GLU A 287 11.92 -10.09 -13.23
N ALA A 288 12.26 -10.20 -14.52
CA ALA A 288 12.36 -11.49 -15.22
C ALA A 288 13.52 -12.35 -14.71
N LYS A 289 14.59 -11.72 -14.21
CA LYS A 289 15.75 -12.41 -13.60
C LYS A 289 15.72 -12.40 -12.08
N ASN A 290 14.66 -11.84 -11.48
CA ASN A 290 14.50 -11.64 -10.05
C ASN A 290 15.76 -11.03 -9.39
N GLY A 291 16.34 -10.01 -10.02
CA GLY A 291 17.62 -9.45 -9.55
C GLY A 291 18.20 -8.39 -10.46
N ILE A 292 19.42 -7.98 -10.16
CA ILE A 292 20.26 -7.19 -11.06
C ILE A 292 21.11 -8.15 -11.87
N GLU A 293 21.25 -7.89 -13.16
CA GLU A 293 22.07 -8.75 -13.99
C GLU A 293 23.54 -8.62 -13.62
N PHE A 294 24.24 -9.75 -13.64
CA PHE A 294 25.69 -9.74 -13.52
C PHE A 294 26.27 -8.93 -14.69
N ARG A 295 26.92 -7.80 -14.38
CA ARG A 295 27.53 -6.84 -15.34
C ARG A 295 26.57 -5.86 -16.02
N GLN A 296 25.39 -5.63 -15.45
CA GLN A 296 24.48 -4.57 -15.90
C GLN A 296 25.15 -3.19 -15.88
N THR A 297 25.06 -2.47 -17.00
CA THR A 297 25.69 -1.16 -17.28
C THR A 297 25.05 0.02 -16.54
N TYR A 298 23.76 -0.04 -16.22
CA TYR A 298 23.11 0.99 -15.39
C TYR A 298 22.19 0.31 -14.39
N PRO A 299 22.74 -0.27 -13.31
CA PRO A 299 21.97 -1.04 -12.34
C PRO A 299 21.36 -0.18 -11.25
N PHE A 300 21.90 1.03 -11.04
CA PHE A 300 21.39 1.98 -10.06
C PHE A 300 21.53 3.40 -10.59
N LYS A 301 20.72 4.30 -10.05
CA LYS A 301 20.93 5.74 -10.12
C LYS A 301 21.07 6.26 -8.70
N TYR A 302 22.23 6.84 -8.41
CA TYR A 302 22.55 7.60 -7.21
C TYR A 302 23.83 8.39 -7.52
N ALA A 303 24.09 9.49 -6.80
CA ALA A 303 25.37 10.16 -6.90
C ALA A 303 25.62 10.98 -5.63
N PHE A 304 26.82 10.87 -5.05
CA PHE A 304 27.27 11.75 -3.99
C PHE A 304 28.78 11.96 -4.11
N GLN A 305 29.26 13.07 -3.56
CA GLN A 305 30.65 13.45 -3.57
C GLN A 305 31.22 13.30 -2.16
N ILE A 306 32.42 12.72 -2.06
CA ILE A 306 33.25 12.71 -0.85
C ILE A 306 34.45 13.61 -1.15
N ARG A 307 34.66 14.64 -0.32
CA ARG A 307 35.81 15.55 -0.44
C ARG A 307 36.69 15.38 0.79
N MET A 308 37.95 15.06 0.56
CA MET A 308 38.95 14.87 1.61
C MET A 308 40.05 15.90 1.45
N LYS A 309 40.34 16.64 2.52
CA LYS A 309 41.42 17.62 2.54
C LYS A 309 42.58 17.09 3.37
N TYR A 310 43.77 17.10 2.79
CA TYR A 310 45.01 16.69 3.43
C TYR A 310 45.99 17.85 3.51
N THR A 311 46.76 17.87 4.58
CA THR A 311 48.07 18.55 4.62
C THR A 311 49.14 17.49 4.66
N GLY A 312 50.22 17.70 3.93
CA GLY A 312 51.24 16.67 3.86
C GLY A 312 52.51 17.09 3.16
N ASP A 313 53.41 16.13 3.14
CA ASP A 313 54.68 16.19 2.44
C ASP A 313 55.04 14.81 1.91
N TYR A 314 55.72 14.78 0.79
CA TYR A 314 56.44 13.61 0.34
C TYR A 314 57.85 14.00 -0.10
N GLY A 315 58.79 13.10 0.11
CA GLY A 315 60.14 13.19 -0.45
C GLY A 315 60.65 11.81 -0.83
N LEU A 316 61.23 11.69 -2.02
CA LEU A 316 61.90 10.46 -2.45
C LEU A 316 63.12 10.18 -1.54
N LYS A 317 63.44 8.91 -1.34
CA LYS A 317 64.55 8.46 -0.50
C LYS A 317 65.81 8.29 -1.33
N GLY A 318 66.94 8.74 -0.79
CA GLY A 318 68.30 8.42 -1.29
C GLY A 318 68.47 8.70 -2.78
N ILE A 319 68.97 7.70 -3.52
CA ILE A 319 69.30 7.82 -4.95
C ILE A 319 68.11 8.24 -5.81
N TYR A 320 66.87 7.91 -5.41
CA TYR A 320 65.67 8.27 -6.18
C TYR A 320 65.40 9.78 -6.15
N TRP A 321 65.71 10.44 -5.04
CA TRP A 321 65.65 11.91 -4.96
C TRP A 321 66.67 12.55 -5.90
N THR A 322 67.89 12.02 -5.93
CA THR A 322 68.95 12.51 -6.82
C THR A 322 68.57 12.33 -8.29
N LEU A 323 68.08 11.15 -8.67
CA LEU A 323 67.64 10.84 -10.04
C LEU A 323 66.45 11.69 -10.47
N ALA A 324 65.48 11.92 -9.57
CA ALA A 324 64.35 12.81 -9.84
C ALA A 324 64.79 14.26 -10.03
N ASN A 325 65.72 14.75 -9.19
CA ASN A 325 66.30 16.09 -9.33
C ASN A 325 67.06 16.28 -10.63
N TRP A 326 67.63 15.22 -11.20
CA TRP A 326 68.31 15.24 -12.48
C TRP A 326 67.35 15.08 -13.67
N GLY A 327 66.04 15.08 -13.44
CA GLY A 327 65.01 14.95 -14.48
C GLY A 327 64.80 13.53 -15.01
N LEU A 328 65.46 12.52 -14.41
CA LEU A 328 65.52 11.15 -14.94
C LEU A 328 64.40 10.23 -14.43
N GLY A 329 63.48 10.70 -13.58
CA GLY A 329 62.46 9.87 -12.93
C GLY A 329 61.00 10.21 -13.22
N GLY A 330 60.70 11.37 -13.81
CA GLY A 330 59.32 11.81 -14.08
C GLY A 330 58.42 11.97 -12.85
N ILE A 331 58.95 11.81 -11.63
CA ILE A 331 58.31 12.02 -10.33
C ILE A 331 59.09 13.18 -9.68
N PRO A 332 58.43 14.19 -9.09
CA PRO A 332 59.18 15.24 -8.42
C PRO A 332 59.98 14.65 -7.24
N PRO A 333 61.09 15.30 -6.85
CA PRO A 333 61.91 14.82 -5.73
C PRO A 333 61.16 14.96 -4.41
N GLU A 334 60.33 15.99 -4.28
CA GLU A 334 59.55 16.31 -3.09
C GLU A 334 58.31 17.14 -3.42
N TRP A 335 57.36 17.16 -2.49
CA TRP A 335 56.24 18.09 -2.45
C TRP A 335 55.86 18.32 -0.99
N LYS A 336 55.39 19.52 -0.69
CA LYS A 336 54.80 19.86 0.61
C LYS A 336 53.65 20.83 0.40
N GLY A 337 52.52 20.58 1.04
CA GLY A 337 51.39 21.51 1.02
C GLY A 337 50.04 20.84 1.23
N GLU A 338 49.02 21.48 0.69
CA GLU A 338 47.64 21.02 0.75
C GLU A 338 47.27 20.22 -0.49
N MET A 339 46.54 19.12 -0.25
CA MET A 339 45.97 18.27 -1.29
C MET A 339 44.48 18.09 -1.02
N GLU A 340 43.67 18.33 -2.04
CA GLU A 340 42.25 18.03 -2.04
C GLU A 340 41.99 16.83 -2.94
N LEU A 341 41.43 15.78 -2.36
CA LEU A 341 41.00 14.57 -3.03
C LEU A 341 39.48 14.54 -3.06
N VAL A 342 38.89 14.53 -4.26
CA VAL A 342 37.44 14.45 -4.46
C VAL A 342 37.10 13.12 -5.12
N LEU A 343 36.23 12.35 -4.48
CA LEU A 343 35.66 11.12 -5.01
C LEU A 343 34.20 11.38 -5.36
N ASN A 344 33.86 11.35 -6.64
CA ASN A 344 32.47 11.29 -7.07
C ASN A 344 32.07 9.82 -7.10
N VAL A 345 31.09 9.44 -6.30
CA VAL A 345 30.57 8.07 -6.20
C VAL A 345 29.18 8.04 -6.83
N ASP A 346 28.98 7.24 -7.87
CA ASP A 346 27.71 7.17 -8.58
C ASP A 346 27.37 5.74 -9.08
N GLY A 347 26.23 5.62 -9.77
CA GLY A 347 25.73 4.37 -10.33
C GLY A 347 25.97 4.17 -11.83
N GLN A 348 26.73 5.04 -12.50
CA GLN A 348 26.93 5.01 -13.94
C GLN A 348 28.09 4.09 -14.33
N LEU A 349 27.82 2.78 -14.39
CA LEU A 349 28.81 1.77 -14.76
C LEU A 349 28.93 1.63 -16.28
N ALA A 350 29.88 2.32 -16.90
CA ALA A 350 30.06 2.20 -18.35
C ALA A 350 30.35 0.75 -18.82
N ASP A 351 29.93 0.41 -20.04
CA ASP A 351 30.00 -0.97 -20.60
C ASP A 351 31.43 -1.52 -20.66
N TRP A 352 32.37 -0.63 -20.90
CA TRP A 352 33.78 -0.97 -20.93
C TRP A 352 34.34 -1.31 -19.53
N ILE A 353 33.74 -0.83 -18.42
CA ILE A 353 34.08 -1.25 -17.05
C ILE A 353 33.54 -2.65 -16.79
N THR A 354 32.25 -2.86 -17.09
CA THR A 354 31.55 -4.10 -16.78
C THR A 354 32.06 -5.29 -17.61
N SER A 355 32.66 -5.03 -18.78
CA SER A 355 33.28 -6.04 -19.64
C SER A 355 34.66 -6.51 -19.16
N LYS A 356 35.37 -5.80 -18.27
CA LYS A 356 36.72 -6.22 -17.82
C LYS A 356 36.70 -7.56 -17.09
N LYS A 357 37.76 -8.35 -17.28
CA LYS A 357 37.84 -9.72 -16.74
C LYS A 357 37.82 -9.76 -15.21
N ASP A 358 38.46 -8.79 -14.56
CA ASP A 358 38.58 -8.70 -13.10
C ASP A 358 37.53 -7.79 -12.45
N TYR A 359 36.57 -7.28 -13.23
CA TYR A 359 35.42 -6.59 -12.68
C TYR A 359 34.64 -7.55 -11.77
N PRO A 360 34.37 -7.20 -10.50
CA PRO A 360 33.71 -8.09 -9.53
C PRO A 360 32.25 -8.41 -9.88
N GLY A 361 31.72 -7.77 -10.94
CA GLY A 361 30.32 -7.79 -11.30
C GLY A 361 29.58 -6.63 -10.67
N THR A 362 28.36 -6.43 -11.15
CA THR A 362 27.39 -5.55 -10.52
C THR A 362 26.88 -6.24 -9.25
N LEU A 363 27.61 -6.12 -8.16
CA LEU A 363 27.22 -6.72 -6.89
C LEU A 363 26.19 -5.81 -6.23
N PHE A 364 25.01 -6.37 -5.97
CA PHE A 364 24.04 -5.87 -5.01
C PHE A 364 23.25 -7.06 -4.48
N GLN A 365 23.95 -7.83 -3.65
CA GLN A 365 23.46 -9.09 -3.14
C GLN A 365 23.95 -9.32 -1.71
N PHE A 366 23.15 -10.07 -0.97
CA PHE A 366 23.55 -10.56 0.34
C PHE A 366 24.47 -11.77 0.17
N ARG A 367 25.72 -11.65 0.62
CA ARG A 367 26.71 -12.73 0.64
C ARG A 367 27.45 -12.72 1.97
N ASP A 368 27.49 -13.84 2.67
CA ASP A 368 28.26 -14.02 3.91
C ASP A 368 28.02 -12.88 4.94
N ASP A 369 26.74 -12.58 5.22
CA ASP A 369 26.29 -11.47 6.09
C ASP A 369 26.70 -10.05 5.68
N LYS A 370 27.05 -9.86 4.40
CA LYS A 370 27.33 -8.55 3.81
C LYS A 370 26.35 -8.24 2.69
N LEU A 371 25.95 -6.98 2.56
CA LEU A 371 25.27 -6.47 1.38
C LEU A 371 26.31 -5.83 0.45
N LEU A 372 26.94 -6.67 -0.38
CA LEU A 372 28.03 -6.23 -1.25
C LEU A 372 27.50 -5.34 -2.36
N PHE A 373 28.12 -4.17 -2.51
CA PHE A 373 27.76 -3.14 -3.45
C PHE A 373 28.98 -2.66 -4.24
N THR A 374 28.96 -2.84 -5.56
CA THR A 374 30.03 -2.35 -6.44
C THR A 374 29.85 -0.85 -6.71
N LEU A 375 30.86 -0.06 -6.41
CA LEU A 375 30.82 1.39 -6.57
C LEU A 375 31.46 1.81 -7.88
N HIS A 376 30.85 2.77 -8.59
CA HIS A 376 31.54 3.54 -9.61
C HIS A 376 32.12 4.81 -8.99
N ILE A 377 33.38 5.11 -9.27
CA ILE A 377 34.08 6.25 -8.66
C ILE A 377 34.85 7.01 -9.73
N THR A 378 34.78 8.35 -9.70
CA THR A 378 35.78 9.20 -10.35
C THR A 378 36.55 9.97 -9.29
N GLN A 379 37.87 9.81 -9.30
CA GLN A 379 38.80 10.51 -8.43
C GLN A 379 39.33 11.78 -9.11
N TRP A 380 39.35 12.87 -8.35
CA TRP A 380 40.02 14.11 -8.72
C TRP A 380 41.02 14.51 -7.63
N ILE A 381 42.23 14.85 -8.03
CA ILE A 381 43.27 15.37 -7.13
C ILE A 381 43.60 16.80 -7.52
N ASN A 382 43.45 17.72 -6.57
CA ASN A 382 43.86 19.10 -6.73
C ASN A 382 44.92 19.48 -5.67
N VAL A 383 45.98 20.12 -6.13
CA VAL A 383 47.11 20.61 -5.33
C VAL A 383 47.46 22.02 -5.80
N GLN A 384 47.87 22.88 -4.87
CA GLN A 384 48.22 24.28 -5.21
C GLN A 384 49.54 24.38 -5.99
N ASP A 385 50.49 23.49 -5.68
CA ASP A 385 51.79 23.43 -6.35
C ASP A 385 51.62 23.06 -7.83
N GLN A 386 51.91 24.01 -8.72
CA GLN A 386 51.72 23.84 -10.17
C GLN A 386 52.69 22.81 -10.78
N ARG A 387 53.89 22.63 -10.21
CA ARG A 387 54.85 21.63 -10.70
C ARG A 387 54.33 20.23 -10.39
N PHE A 388 53.87 20.01 -9.16
CA PHE A 388 53.28 18.74 -8.75
C PHE A 388 51.98 18.45 -9.50
N LYS A 389 51.11 19.46 -9.67
CA LYS A 389 49.88 19.34 -10.49
C LYS A 389 50.18 18.98 -11.94
N GLY A 390 51.19 19.61 -12.55
CA GLY A 390 51.63 19.29 -13.90
C GLY A 390 52.09 17.84 -14.05
N LEU A 391 52.70 17.29 -13.00
CA LEU A 391 53.17 15.90 -12.98
C LEU A 391 52.03 14.90 -12.80
N LEU A 392 51.05 15.20 -11.93
CA LEU A 392 49.81 14.43 -11.85
C LEU A 392 49.09 14.37 -13.20
N LYS A 393 48.97 15.52 -13.88
CA LYS A 393 48.39 15.60 -15.24
C LYS A 393 49.14 14.77 -16.27
N LYS A 394 50.47 14.86 -16.28
CA LYS A 394 51.31 14.11 -17.22
C LYS A 394 51.14 12.59 -17.07
N GLN A 395 50.83 12.12 -15.85
CA GLN A 395 50.60 10.72 -15.54
C GLN A 395 49.11 10.33 -15.53
N GLN A 396 48.19 11.25 -15.89
CA GLN A 396 46.74 11.05 -15.82
C GLN A 396 46.27 10.61 -14.42
N LEU A 397 46.87 11.18 -13.37
CA LEU A 397 46.53 10.93 -11.97
C LEU A 397 45.70 12.05 -11.34
N ASP A 398 45.61 13.21 -12.00
CA ASP A 398 44.78 14.33 -11.53
C ASP A 398 43.29 14.04 -11.69
N VAL A 399 42.93 13.22 -12.68
CA VAL A 399 41.59 12.67 -12.89
C VAL A 399 41.73 11.18 -13.18
N LEU A 400 41.13 10.34 -12.35
CA LEU A 400 41.25 8.90 -12.50
C LEU A 400 39.92 8.20 -12.24
N GLU A 401 39.54 7.31 -13.15
CA GLU A 401 38.40 6.41 -13.02
C GLU A 401 38.95 4.99 -12.76
N PRO A 402 38.78 4.42 -11.55
CA PRO A 402 39.21 3.06 -11.24
C PRO A 402 38.52 2.06 -12.17
N TRP A 403 39.31 1.31 -12.90
CA TRP A 403 38.82 0.53 -14.02
C TRP A 403 39.43 -0.87 -14.14
N GLY A 404 39.52 -1.62 -13.05
CA GLY A 404 40.15 -2.95 -13.06
C GLY A 404 41.66 -2.93 -13.34
N GLY A 405 42.28 -4.10 -13.35
CA GLY A 405 43.73 -4.30 -13.36
C GLY A 405 44.37 -3.90 -12.03
N ASP A 406 45.36 -3.02 -12.12
CA ASP A 406 46.09 -2.51 -10.95
C ASP A 406 45.28 -1.52 -10.11
N ILE A 407 44.18 -0.97 -10.63
CA ILE A 407 43.30 -0.06 -9.92
C ILE A 407 41.89 -0.65 -9.93
N LYS A 408 41.56 -1.39 -8.87
CA LYS A 408 40.31 -2.12 -8.79
C LYS A 408 39.13 -1.22 -8.42
N VAL A 409 37.99 -1.52 -9.03
CA VAL A 409 36.69 -0.95 -8.65
C VAL A 409 36.37 -1.39 -7.21
N PRO A 410 36.02 -0.46 -6.30
CA PRO A 410 35.73 -0.82 -4.92
C PRO A 410 34.39 -1.53 -4.78
N VAL A 411 34.36 -2.48 -3.86
CA VAL A 411 33.15 -3.14 -3.38
C VAL A 411 33.01 -2.80 -1.91
N VAL A 412 31.82 -2.38 -1.50
CA VAL A 412 31.52 -2.03 -0.12
C VAL A 412 30.38 -2.85 0.46
N ASP A 413 30.40 -3.14 1.76
CA ASP A 413 29.23 -3.69 2.46
C ASP A 413 28.30 -2.56 2.95
N LEU A 414 27.27 -2.21 2.16
CA LEU A 414 26.33 -1.14 2.52
C LEU A 414 25.64 -1.36 3.88
N ALA A 415 25.42 -2.62 4.28
CA ALA A 415 24.81 -2.92 5.56
C ALA A 415 25.71 -2.51 6.73
N SER A 416 27.03 -2.62 6.59
CA SER A 416 27.99 -2.16 7.61
C SER A 416 27.94 -0.65 7.84
N TYR A 417 27.74 0.15 6.78
CA TYR A 417 27.61 1.60 6.92
C TYR A 417 26.34 2.00 7.66
N LEU A 418 25.21 1.36 7.33
CA LEU A 418 23.98 1.55 8.10
C LEU A 418 24.15 1.06 9.55
N HIS A 419 24.79 -0.09 9.75
CA HIS A 419 25.05 -0.65 11.08
C HIS A 419 25.86 0.31 11.95
N PHE A 420 26.90 0.93 11.37
CA PHE A 420 27.68 1.96 12.07
C PHE A 420 26.80 3.12 12.55
N LEU A 421 25.91 3.64 11.71
CA LEU A 421 24.99 4.70 12.11
C LEU A 421 24.01 4.24 13.21
N ILE A 422 23.49 3.01 13.10
CA ILE A 422 22.61 2.42 14.13
C ILE A 422 23.33 2.34 15.48
N LEU A 423 24.59 1.90 15.50
CA LEU A 423 25.39 1.79 16.73
C LEU A 423 25.80 3.16 17.29
N ALA A 424 26.13 4.11 16.41
CA ALA A 424 26.56 5.45 16.79
C ALA A 424 25.39 6.34 17.27
N ASP A 425 24.15 5.99 16.92
CA ASP A 425 22.93 6.63 17.36
C ASP A 425 22.53 6.15 18.77
N LYS A 426 22.94 6.92 19.77
CA LYS A 426 22.68 6.64 21.20
C LYS A 426 21.29 7.10 21.65
N SER A 427 20.38 7.40 20.72
CA SER A 427 19.10 8.06 21.00
C SER A 427 17.95 7.12 21.37
#